data_AF-A0A9Q0Z2J3-F1
#
_entry.id   AF-A0A9Q0Z2J3-F1
#
_cell.length_a   1.000
_cell.length_b   1.000
_cell.length_c   1.000
_cell.angle_alpha   90.00
_cell.angle_beta   90.00
_cell.angle_gamma   90.00
#
_symmetry.space_group_name_H-M   'P 1'
#
loop_
_entity.id
_entity.type
_entity.pdbx_description
1 polymer ?
#
loop_
_entity_poly.entity_id
_entity_poly.type
_entity_poly.pdbx_seq_one_letter_code
_entity_poly.pdbx_strand_id
1 'polypeptide(L)'
;MLMVFLTFCTLVTLYFADEIPLNVIESRHLSDSAPLLNDPLQNSLELSKSEFHAPGLDNLSGNSTNNDSELSLNSNHANSAGGQNETFNDGPGAVLVNLLTSLRHLPPGMHSVLLVMALTWLSWFPFFLFDTDWMGREVYHGDPKGTSNEVMLYDQGVREGAFGLLLNSVVLGISSFLIEPMCQKLGSRLVWAMSNFIVFVCMAGTAVISLISVGEYSEGIEHVIGGNAPIRIASLIVFALLGFPLAITYSVPFSVTAELTADSGGGQGLAIGVLNLAIVIPQMIISIGAGPWDALFGGGNIPAFVLASVCALAAGVYAALKLPNLSSTSFSGFHFG
;
A
#
# COMPACT_ATOMS: atom_id res chain seq x y z
N MET A 1 -4.72 -28.50 4.61
CA MET A 1 -4.44 -27.76 5.86
C MET A 1 -4.57 -26.25 5.68
N LEU A 2 -3.89 -25.64 4.70
CA LEU A 2 -4.01 -24.21 4.38
C LEU A 2 -5.43 -23.75 4.07
N MET A 3 -6.19 -24.49 3.25
CA MET A 3 -7.60 -24.15 2.96
C MET A 3 -8.46 -24.12 4.22
N VAL A 4 -8.29 -25.08 5.13
CA VAL A 4 -9.08 -25.15 6.37
C VAL A 4 -8.76 -23.98 7.28
N PHE A 5 -7.48 -23.60 7.36
CA PHE A 5 -7.03 -22.45 8.14
C PHE A 5 -7.54 -21.12 7.54
N LEU A 6 -7.47 -20.94 6.22
CA LEU A 6 -7.99 -19.75 5.55
C LEU A 6 -9.51 -19.64 5.68
N THR A 7 -10.25 -20.74 5.52
CA THR A 7 -11.71 -20.74 5.71
C THR A 7 -12.09 -20.43 7.17
N PHE A 8 -11.34 -20.94 8.14
CA PHE A 8 -11.52 -20.61 9.56
C PHE A 8 -11.23 -19.12 9.82
N CYS A 9 -10.14 -18.59 9.29
CA CYS A 9 -9.79 -17.17 9.44
C CYS A 9 -10.87 -16.26 8.81
N THR A 10 -11.37 -16.60 7.62
CA THR A 10 -12.45 -15.86 6.96
C THR A 10 -13.75 -15.94 7.77
N LEU A 11 -14.10 -17.10 8.31
CA LEU A 11 -15.29 -17.27 9.16
C LEU A 11 -15.20 -16.45 10.44
N VAL A 12 -14.03 -16.40 11.08
CA VAL A 12 -13.79 -15.57 12.26
C VAL A 12 -13.92 -14.09 11.90
N THR A 13 -13.32 -13.64 10.79
CA THR A 13 -13.47 -12.24 10.33
C THR A 13 -14.93 -11.89 10.03
N LEU A 14 -15.68 -12.78 9.38
CA LEU A 14 -17.10 -12.57 9.06
C LEU A 14 -17.98 -12.60 10.32
N TYR A 15 -17.60 -13.39 11.33
CA TYR A 15 -18.31 -13.48 12.59
C TYR A 15 -18.09 -12.26 13.49
N PHE A 16 -16.90 -11.65 13.44
CA PHE A 16 -16.56 -10.44 14.22
C PHE A 16 -16.76 -9.13 13.45
N ALA A 17 -17.10 -9.20 12.16
CA ALA A 17 -17.53 -8.05 11.39
C ALA A 17 -19.00 -7.75 11.72
N ASP A 18 -19.26 -7.17 12.89
CA ASP A 18 -20.56 -6.57 13.17
C ASP A 18 -20.76 -5.41 12.18
N GLU A 19 -21.66 -5.61 11.21
CA GLU A 19 -22.05 -4.54 10.30
C GLU A 19 -22.74 -3.45 11.11
N ILE A 20 -22.13 -2.27 11.15
CA ILE A 20 -22.76 -1.06 11.64
C ILE A 20 -23.85 -0.73 10.61
N PRO A 21 -25.16 -0.83 10.95
CA PRO A 21 -26.20 -0.50 10.00
C PRO A 21 -26.03 0.97 9.61
N LEU A 22 -25.80 1.24 8.33
CA LEU A 22 -25.97 2.59 7.81
C LEU A 22 -27.43 2.95 8.05
N ASN A 23 -27.69 3.80 9.05
CA ASN A 23 -28.94 4.51 9.14
C ASN A 23 -29.07 5.31 7.85
N VAL A 24 -29.93 4.82 6.96
CA VAL A 24 -30.40 5.56 5.79
C VAL A 24 -31.16 6.76 6.34
N ILE A 25 -30.45 7.86 6.56
CA ILE A 25 -31.11 9.15 6.58
C ILE A 25 -31.60 9.33 5.16
N GLU A 26 -32.90 9.20 4.98
CA GLU A 26 -33.60 9.37 3.71
C GLU A 26 -33.46 10.84 3.27
N SER A 27 -32.30 11.18 2.72
CA SER A 27 -32.09 12.43 2.01
C SER A 27 -32.82 12.32 0.69
N ARG A 28 -34.04 12.86 0.66
CA ARG A 28 -34.77 13.19 -0.56
C ARG A 28 -33.80 13.72 -1.62
N HIS A 29 -33.60 12.90 -2.65
CA HIS A 29 -33.17 13.23 -4.01
C HIS A 29 -32.88 14.72 -4.26
N LEU A 30 -31.69 15.17 -3.88
CA LEU A 30 -31.09 16.43 -4.32
C LEU A 30 -29.61 16.14 -4.60
N SER A 31 -29.30 16.23 -5.90
CA SER A 31 -27.98 16.26 -6.55
C SER A 31 -26.76 16.20 -5.63
N ASP A 32 -26.06 15.07 -5.70
CA ASP A 32 -24.83 14.75 -4.96
C ASP A 32 -23.60 15.45 -5.60
N SER A 33 -23.59 16.78 -5.55
CA SER A 33 -22.41 17.58 -5.86
C SER A 33 -21.71 17.95 -4.56
N ALA A 34 -20.50 17.41 -4.35
CA ALA A 34 -19.65 17.69 -3.22
C ALA A 34 -19.51 19.20 -2.95
N PRO A 35 -19.78 19.71 -1.73
CA PRO A 35 -19.67 21.12 -1.42
C PRO A 35 -18.22 21.43 -0.98
N LEU A 36 -17.27 21.41 -1.91
CA LEU A 36 -15.90 21.87 -1.63
C LEU A 36 -15.37 22.89 -2.64
N LEU A 37 -16.25 23.45 -3.47
CA LEU A 37 -15.96 24.59 -4.33
C LEU A 37 -17.07 25.63 -4.19
N ASN A 38 -17.08 26.38 -3.09
CA ASN A 38 -17.76 27.67 -3.03
C ASN A 38 -16.90 28.62 -2.20
N ASP A 39 -16.24 29.56 -2.89
CA ASP A 39 -15.66 30.74 -2.26
C ASP A 39 -16.77 31.58 -1.61
N PRO A 40 -16.57 32.13 -0.40
CA PRO A 40 -17.57 32.93 0.29
C PRO A 40 -17.51 34.38 -0.19
N LEU A 41 -18.08 34.67 -1.35
CA LEU A 41 -18.21 36.07 -1.79
C LEU A 41 -19.37 36.29 -2.76
N GLN A 42 -20.61 36.11 -2.29
CA GLN A 42 -21.75 36.81 -2.87
C GLN A 42 -22.88 36.96 -1.83
N ASN A 43 -22.74 38.01 -1.02
CA ASN A 43 -23.80 38.89 -0.50
C ASN A 43 -25.18 38.27 -0.30
N SER A 44 -25.68 38.10 0.94
CA SER A 44 -26.12 39.22 1.79
C SER A 44 -26.97 40.26 1.05
N LEU A 45 -28.03 39.86 0.34
CA LEU A 45 -29.18 40.74 0.07
C LEU A 45 -30.40 39.94 -0.38
N GLU A 46 -31.54 40.28 0.22
CA GLU A 46 -32.91 39.91 -0.16
C GLU A 46 -33.46 38.57 0.32
N LEU A 47 -33.47 38.42 1.65
CA LEU A 47 -34.65 37.90 2.32
C LEU A 47 -35.74 38.98 2.31
N SER A 48 -36.92 38.64 1.77
CA SER A 48 -38.25 39.29 1.98
C SER A 48 -38.92 39.83 0.70
N LYS A 49 -39.79 39.01 0.08
CA LYS A 49 -41.17 39.42 -0.20
C LYS A 49 -42.05 38.24 -0.61
N SER A 50 -43.02 37.91 0.24
CA SER A 50 -44.20 37.11 -0.12
C SER A 50 -45.28 38.00 -0.73
N GLU A 51 -46.03 37.40 -1.65
CA GLU A 51 -47.44 37.66 -2.03
C GLU A 51 -47.93 39.09 -2.36
N PHE A 52 -48.47 39.28 -3.57
CA PHE A 52 -49.89 39.63 -3.75
C PHE A 52 -50.38 39.52 -5.23
N HIS A 53 -51.53 38.87 -5.38
CA HIS A 53 -52.62 38.96 -6.39
C HIS A 53 -52.45 39.54 -7.82
N ALA A 54 -52.98 38.76 -8.79
CA ALA A 54 -53.46 39.12 -10.14
C ALA A 54 -54.67 40.12 -10.09
N PRO A 55 -55.26 40.68 -11.19
CA PRO A 55 -55.56 40.04 -12.50
C PRO A 55 -55.51 40.95 -13.76
N GLY A 56 -55.74 40.37 -14.95
CA GLY A 56 -56.39 41.10 -16.05
C GLY A 56 -55.89 40.88 -17.50
N LEU A 57 -56.56 39.94 -18.19
CA LEU A 57 -57.26 40.09 -19.49
C LEU A 57 -56.54 40.51 -20.79
N ASP A 58 -56.96 39.82 -21.87
CA ASP A 58 -57.05 40.20 -23.30
C ASP A 58 -55.94 39.86 -24.31
N ASN A 59 -56.16 38.72 -24.99
CA ASN A 59 -56.57 38.59 -26.40
C ASN A 59 -55.65 38.91 -27.61
N LEU A 60 -55.88 38.07 -28.63
CA LEU A 60 -55.56 38.12 -30.07
C LEU A 60 -54.18 37.58 -30.51
N SER A 61 -54.10 36.38 -31.10
CA SER A 61 -54.53 35.98 -32.47
C SER A 61 -53.49 36.35 -33.54
N GLY A 62 -53.04 35.36 -34.32
CA GLY A 62 -52.45 35.67 -35.62
C GLY A 62 -51.42 34.69 -36.20
N ASN A 63 -51.92 33.54 -36.65
CA ASN A 63 -51.66 32.99 -37.99
C ASN A 63 -50.33 32.25 -38.34
N SER A 64 -50.51 30.94 -38.45
CA SER A 64 -49.96 29.92 -39.36
C SER A 64 -49.25 30.29 -40.69
N THR A 65 -48.29 29.39 -41.04
CA THR A 65 -47.91 28.87 -42.38
C THR A 65 -47.18 29.81 -43.36
N ASN A 66 -46.15 29.47 -44.14
CA ASN A 66 -45.68 28.22 -44.77
C ASN A 66 -44.19 28.33 -45.17
N ASN A 67 -43.57 27.15 -45.36
CA ASN A 67 -42.43 26.72 -46.20
C ASN A 67 -41.61 27.78 -46.98
N ASP A 68 -40.28 27.62 -46.96
CA ASP A 68 -39.48 27.31 -48.17
C ASP A 68 -38.02 26.95 -47.83
N SER A 69 -37.46 26.07 -48.66
CA SER A 69 -36.10 25.51 -48.56
C SER A 69 -35.15 26.33 -49.41
N GLU A 70 -33.99 26.75 -48.90
CA GLU A 70 -32.81 26.97 -49.77
C GLU A 70 -31.48 26.88 -49.02
N LEU A 71 -30.60 26.08 -49.62
CA LEU A 71 -29.23 25.80 -49.21
C LEU A 71 -28.32 26.88 -49.82
N SER A 72 -27.59 27.65 -48.99
CA SER A 72 -26.38 28.34 -49.46
C SER A 72 -25.30 28.32 -48.39
N LEU A 73 -24.19 27.65 -48.73
CA LEU A 73 -22.93 27.69 -48.02
C LEU A 73 -22.28 29.05 -48.25
N ASN A 74 -21.89 29.76 -47.19
CA ASN A 74 -20.71 30.59 -47.28
C ASN A 74 -19.94 30.59 -45.95
N SER A 75 -18.69 30.15 -46.06
CA SER A 75 -17.69 30.06 -45.02
C SER A 75 -16.93 31.38 -44.96
N ASN A 76 -16.88 32.04 -43.79
CA ASN A 76 -15.62 32.35 -43.10
C ASN A 76 -15.80 33.30 -41.89
N HIS A 77 -15.34 32.77 -40.75
CA HIS A 77 -14.52 33.43 -39.73
C HIS A 77 -15.15 34.01 -38.44
N ALA A 78 -14.82 33.31 -37.35
CA ALA A 78 -14.46 33.76 -36.00
C ALA A 78 -15.53 34.29 -35.04
N ASN A 79 -15.97 33.42 -34.12
CA ASN A 79 -15.45 33.40 -32.75
C ASN A 79 -16.04 32.21 -31.97
N SER A 80 -15.27 31.14 -31.84
CA SER A 80 -15.53 30.07 -30.87
C SER A 80 -14.61 30.27 -29.67
N ALA A 81 -15.17 30.75 -28.57
CA ALA A 81 -14.70 30.43 -27.22
C ALA A 81 -15.71 29.40 -26.71
N GLY A 82 -15.39 28.13 -26.47
CA GLY A 82 -14.12 27.60 -25.99
C GLY A 82 -14.14 27.62 -24.47
N GLY A 83 -14.80 26.62 -23.87
CA GLY A 83 -14.95 26.51 -22.42
C GLY A 83 -15.53 25.16 -21.97
N GLN A 84 -15.03 24.08 -22.58
CA GLN A 84 -14.90 22.73 -22.05
C GLN A 84 -16.08 22.16 -21.24
N ASN A 85 -17.00 21.49 -21.95
CA ASN A 85 -17.62 20.28 -21.43
C ASN A 85 -16.49 19.24 -21.30
N GLU A 86 -15.89 19.10 -20.12
CA GLU A 86 -15.03 17.96 -19.83
C GLU A 86 -15.91 16.71 -19.82
N THR A 87 -15.97 16.07 -20.99
CA THR A 87 -16.39 14.68 -21.12
C THR A 87 -15.42 13.87 -20.25
N PHE A 88 -15.89 13.48 -19.06
CA PHE A 88 -15.20 12.53 -18.20
C PHE A 88 -14.88 11.29 -19.04
N ASN A 89 -13.60 11.14 -19.35
CA ASN A 89 -13.07 9.95 -19.98
C ASN A 89 -13.00 8.92 -18.86
N ASP A 90 -14.09 8.20 -18.59
CA ASP A 90 -14.22 7.15 -17.56
C ASP A 90 -13.39 5.90 -17.92
N GLY A 91 -12.10 6.10 -18.13
CA GLY A 91 -11.10 5.05 -18.29
C GLY A 91 -10.40 4.77 -16.96
N PRO A 92 -9.84 3.55 -16.77
CA PRO A 92 -9.04 3.21 -15.58
C PRO A 92 -7.91 4.21 -15.30
N GLY A 93 -7.37 4.86 -16.34
CA GLY A 93 -6.35 5.90 -16.24
C GLY A 93 -6.84 7.21 -15.63
N ALA A 94 -8.10 7.61 -15.87
CA ALA A 94 -8.66 8.82 -15.26
C ALA A 94 -8.90 8.63 -13.77
N VAL A 95 -9.34 7.43 -13.35
CA VAL A 95 -9.46 7.07 -11.93
C VAL A 95 -8.10 7.12 -11.24
N LEU A 96 -7.05 6.63 -11.90
CA LEU A 96 -5.68 6.69 -11.37
C LEU A 96 -5.16 8.13 -11.27
N VAL A 97 -5.41 8.97 -12.28
CA VAL A 97 -5.03 10.38 -12.28
C VAL A 97 -5.80 11.16 -11.21
N ASN A 98 -7.09 10.86 -11.01
CA ASN A 98 -7.91 11.47 -9.97
C ASN A 98 -7.45 11.03 -8.57
N LEU A 99 -7.08 9.76 -8.39
CA LEU A 99 -6.42 9.26 -7.17
C LEU A 99 -5.09 9.97 -6.92
N LEU A 100 -4.22 10.07 -7.93
CA LEU A 100 -2.93 10.76 -7.84
C LEU A 100 -3.08 12.26 -7.57
N THR A 101 -4.09 12.90 -8.14
CA THR A 101 -4.38 14.32 -7.92
C THR A 101 -4.93 14.54 -6.52
N SER A 102 -5.74 13.59 -6.02
CA SER A 102 -6.21 13.59 -4.64
C SER A 102 -5.08 13.36 -3.63
N LEU A 103 -4.00 12.65 -4.01
CA LEU A 103 -2.78 12.52 -3.16
C LEU A 103 -2.24 13.86 -2.71
N ARG A 104 -2.29 14.87 -3.59
CA ARG A 104 -1.72 16.20 -3.36
C ARG A 104 -2.54 17.04 -2.38
N HIS A 105 -3.77 16.63 -2.10
CA HIS A 105 -4.68 17.31 -1.17
C HIS A 105 -4.83 16.56 0.16
N LEU A 106 -4.08 15.47 0.39
CA LEU A 106 -4.12 14.71 1.63
C LEU A 106 -3.46 15.45 2.80
N PRO A 107 -3.80 15.11 4.06
CA PRO A 107 -3.17 15.69 5.24
C PRO A 107 -1.63 15.58 5.19
N PRO A 108 -0.88 16.57 5.68
CA PRO A 108 0.59 16.58 5.58
C PRO A 108 1.26 15.36 6.21
N GLY A 109 0.61 14.70 7.19
CA GLY A 109 1.09 13.43 7.78
C GLY A 109 1.08 12.25 6.80
N MET A 110 0.16 12.24 5.82
CA MET A 110 -0.03 11.15 4.88
C MET A 110 1.16 10.98 3.93
N HIS A 111 1.79 12.08 3.49
CA HIS A 111 2.99 12.00 2.64
C HIS A 111 4.14 11.27 3.32
N SER A 112 4.28 11.44 4.65
CA SER A 112 5.30 10.72 5.40
C SER A 112 4.98 9.23 5.50
N VAL A 113 3.72 8.87 5.73
CA VAL A 113 3.28 7.46 5.73
C VAL A 113 3.51 6.81 4.37
N LEU A 114 3.14 7.48 3.27
CA LEU A 114 3.33 6.95 1.91
C LEU A 114 4.79 6.73 1.57
N LEU A 115 5.67 7.66 1.95
CA LEU A 115 7.10 7.51 1.70
C LEU A 115 7.71 6.37 2.51
N VAL A 116 7.40 6.25 3.81
CA VAL A 116 7.86 5.13 4.64
C VAL A 116 7.33 3.81 4.08
N MET A 117 6.06 3.77 3.66
CA MET A 117 5.46 2.59 3.06
C MET A 117 6.20 2.17 1.79
N ALA A 118 6.43 3.11 0.87
CA ALA A 118 7.14 2.84 -0.36
C ALA A 118 8.57 2.31 -0.09
N LEU A 119 9.32 2.92 0.83
CA LEU A 119 10.67 2.48 1.20
C LEU A 119 10.67 1.12 1.90
N THR A 120 9.70 0.86 2.79
CA THR A 120 9.53 -0.42 3.50
C THR A 120 9.31 -1.54 2.48
N TRP A 121 8.39 -1.33 1.53
CA TRP A 121 8.10 -2.30 0.49
C TRP A 121 9.24 -2.48 -0.51
N LEU A 122 9.96 -1.39 -0.85
CA LEU A 122 11.18 -1.47 -1.66
C LEU A 122 12.24 -2.37 -1.01
N SER A 123 12.29 -2.44 0.32
CA SER A 123 13.14 -3.41 1.04
C SER A 123 12.59 -4.84 1.03
N TRP A 124 11.28 -5.02 1.11
CA TRP A 124 10.68 -6.37 1.18
C TRP A 124 10.66 -7.08 -0.18
N PHE A 125 10.53 -6.35 -1.28
CA PHE A 125 10.44 -6.95 -2.61
C PHE A 125 11.62 -7.83 -2.99
N PRO A 126 12.91 -7.41 -2.82
CA PRO A 126 14.04 -8.29 -3.06
C PRO A 126 13.98 -9.57 -2.25
N PHE A 127 13.53 -9.50 -0.99
CA PHE A 127 13.35 -10.69 -0.17
C PHE A 127 12.29 -11.62 -0.76
N PHE A 128 11.09 -11.13 -1.07
CA PHE A 128 10.05 -11.99 -1.65
C PHE A 128 10.38 -12.57 -3.01
N LEU A 129 11.25 -11.92 -3.79
CA LEU A 129 11.65 -12.42 -5.10
C LEU A 129 12.78 -13.44 -5.03
N PHE A 130 13.71 -13.26 -4.08
CA PHE A 130 14.99 -13.97 -4.09
C PHE A 130 15.26 -14.80 -2.83
N ASP A 131 14.39 -14.83 -1.82
CA ASP A 131 14.63 -15.52 -0.55
C ASP A 131 14.91 -17.03 -0.69
N THR A 132 14.04 -17.76 -1.36
CA THR A 132 14.09 -19.22 -1.52
C THR A 132 15.16 -19.62 -2.51
N ASP A 133 15.32 -18.83 -3.56
CA ASP A 133 16.41 -18.95 -4.51
C ASP A 133 17.77 -18.73 -3.83
N TRP A 134 17.86 -17.72 -2.96
CA TRP A 134 19.03 -17.45 -2.12
C TRP A 134 19.37 -18.61 -1.18
N MET A 135 18.35 -19.22 -0.58
CA MET A 135 18.56 -20.42 0.23
C MET A 135 19.10 -21.58 -0.63
N GLY A 136 18.59 -21.75 -1.85
CA GLY A 136 19.05 -22.77 -2.80
C GLY A 136 20.49 -22.57 -3.28
N ARG A 137 20.81 -21.36 -3.76
CA ARG A 137 22.09 -21.04 -4.41
C ARG A 137 23.18 -20.68 -3.41
N GLU A 138 22.96 -19.70 -2.55
CA GLU A 138 24.01 -19.19 -1.67
C GLU A 138 24.18 -19.98 -0.36
N VAL A 139 23.12 -20.54 0.22
CA VAL A 139 23.21 -21.29 1.50
C VAL A 139 23.46 -22.79 1.28
N TYR A 140 22.84 -23.37 0.25
CA TYR A 140 22.98 -24.79 -0.08
C TYR A 140 23.99 -25.06 -1.20
N HIS A 141 24.56 -24.03 -1.82
CA HIS A 141 25.53 -24.13 -2.92
C HIS A 141 25.01 -24.95 -4.11
N GLY A 142 23.70 -24.92 -4.33
CA GLY A 142 23.08 -25.56 -5.48
C GLY A 142 23.07 -24.66 -6.72
N ASP A 143 22.95 -25.28 -7.89
CA ASP A 143 22.73 -24.58 -9.15
C ASP A 143 21.58 -25.25 -9.89
N PRO A 144 20.46 -24.55 -10.18
CA PRO A 144 19.34 -25.10 -10.93
C PRO A 144 19.69 -25.45 -12.39
N LYS A 145 20.81 -24.96 -12.92
CA LYS A 145 21.32 -25.23 -14.28
C LYS A 145 22.59 -26.09 -14.28
N GLY A 146 23.01 -26.56 -13.10
CA GLY A 146 24.23 -27.34 -12.92
C GLY A 146 24.05 -28.84 -13.20
N THR A 147 24.97 -29.63 -12.66
CA THR A 147 24.92 -31.09 -12.62
C THR A 147 23.76 -31.61 -11.76
N SER A 148 23.40 -32.89 -11.90
CA SER A 148 22.30 -33.49 -11.13
C SER A 148 22.46 -33.36 -9.60
N ASN A 149 23.71 -33.33 -9.11
CA ASN A 149 23.99 -33.13 -7.69
C ASN A 149 23.73 -31.67 -7.26
N GLU A 150 24.13 -30.70 -8.07
CA GLU A 150 23.92 -29.27 -7.81
C GLU A 150 22.42 -28.91 -7.85
N VAL A 151 21.67 -29.48 -8.79
CA VAL A 151 20.21 -29.33 -8.86
C VAL A 151 19.54 -29.93 -7.61
N MET A 152 19.99 -31.10 -7.15
CA MET A 152 19.46 -31.73 -5.93
C MET A 152 19.72 -30.89 -4.68
N LEU A 153 20.91 -30.28 -4.57
CA LEU A 153 21.25 -29.35 -3.49
C LEU A 153 20.41 -28.07 -3.54
N TYR A 154 20.19 -27.52 -4.74
CA TYR A 154 19.31 -26.37 -4.94
C TYR A 154 17.88 -26.68 -4.50
N ASP A 155 17.32 -27.81 -4.96
CA ASP A 155 15.97 -28.25 -4.57
C ASP A 155 15.86 -28.46 -3.06
N GLN A 156 16.92 -28.96 -2.41
CA GLN A 156 16.97 -29.08 -0.96
C GLN A 156 16.95 -27.72 -0.27
N GLY A 157 17.76 -26.76 -0.73
CA GLY A 157 17.76 -25.42 -0.20
C GLY A 157 16.44 -24.70 -0.39
N VAL A 158 15.78 -24.83 -1.55
CA VAL A 158 14.45 -24.26 -1.79
C VAL A 158 13.41 -24.84 -0.83
N ARG A 159 13.43 -26.16 -0.57
CA ARG A 159 12.52 -26.78 0.42
C ARG A 159 12.74 -26.23 1.83
N GLU A 160 13.98 -26.03 2.21
CA GLU A 160 14.36 -25.49 3.53
C GLU A 160 14.03 -23.99 3.63
N GLY A 161 14.15 -23.25 2.54
CA GLY A 161 13.66 -21.88 2.43
C GLY A 161 12.15 -21.80 2.61
N ALA A 162 11.39 -22.70 1.98
CA ALA A 162 9.95 -22.80 2.17
C ALA A 162 9.58 -23.16 3.63
N PHE A 163 10.37 -24.01 4.29
CA PHE A 163 10.22 -24.28 5.72
C PHE A 163 10.52 -23.04 6.58
N GLY A 164 11.55 -22.25 6.23
CA GLY A 164 11.81 -20.95 6.85
C GLY A 164 10.64 -19.98 6.71
N LEU A 165 9.99 -19.94 5.53
CA LEU A 165 8.79 -19.13 5.29
C LEU A 165 7.56 -19.63 6.06
N LEU A 166 7.47 -20.93 6.31
CA LEU A 166 6.49 -21.49 7.23
C LEU A 166 6.73 -20.97 8.66
N LEU A 167 7.98 -20.99 9.14
CA LEU A 167 8.33 -20.43 10.45
C LEU A 167 8.05 -18.92 10.52
N ASN A 168 8.38 -18.19 9.45
CA ASN A 168 8.03 -16.78 9.29
C ASN A 168 6.53 -16.56 9.51
N SER A 169 5.69 -17.38 8.85
CA SER A 169 4.22 -17.29 8.96
C SER A 169 3.72 -17.57 10.38
N VAL A 170 4.34 -18.52 11.10
CA VAL A 170 4.01 -18.80 12.51
C VAL A 170 4.36 -17.60 13.38
N VAL A 171 5.57 -17.05 13.25
CA VAL A 171 6.00 -15.87 14.01
C VAL A 171 5.13 -14.66 13.68
N LEU A 172 4.80 -14.45 12.40
CA LEU A 172 3.88 -13.41 11.95
C LEU A 172 2.52 -13.56 12.63
N GLY A 173 1.94 -14.76 12.61
CA GLY A 173 0.64 -15.03 13.24
C GLY A 173 0.63 -14.75 14.74
N ILE A 174 1.68 -15.15 15.47
CA ILE A 174 1.84 -14.83 16.89
C ILE A 174 2.01 -13.32 17.08
N SER A 175 2.83 -12.69 16.25
CA SER A 175 3.14 -11.26 16.33
C SER A 175 1.90 -10.41 16.10
N SER A 176 0.98 -10.82 15.23
CA SER A 176 -0.28 -10.09 14.98
C SER A 176 -1.10 -9.84 16.25
N PHE A 177 -1.14 -10.80 17.19
CA PHE A 177 -1.79 -10.60 18.49
C PHE A 177 -1.03 -9.63 19.41
N LEU A 178 0.27 -9.45 19.18
CA LEU A 178 1.14 -8.57 19.95
C LEU A 178 1.20 -7.13 19.39
N ILE A 179 0.79 -6.90 18.13
CA ILE A 179 0.87 -5.58 17.50
C ILE A 179 0.03 -4.56 18.26
N GLU A 180 -1.23 -4.87 18.56
CA GLU A 180 -2.14 -3.94 19.24
C GLU A 180 -1.61 -3.49 20.62
N PRO A 181 -1.22 -4.39 21.55
CA PRO A 181 -0.67 -3.96 22.83
C PRO A 181 0.68 -3.25 22.69
N MET A 182 1.48 -3.55 21.67
CA MET A 182 2.73 -2.82 21.39
C MET A 182 2.44 -1.40 20.90
N CYS A 183 1.50 -1.23 19.97
CA CYS A 183 1.10 0.08 19.46
C CYS A 183 0.51 0.95 20.57
N GLN A 184 -0.27 0.39 21.50
CA GLN A 184 -0.82 1.12 22.64
C GLN A 184 0.26 1.57 23.65
N LYS A 185 1.29 0.74 23.90
CA LYS A 185 2.34 1.04 24.89
C LYS A 185 3.50 1.87 24.35
N LEU A 186 3.96 1.58 23.14
CA LEU A 186 5.15 2.19 22.53
C LEU A 186 4.80 3.27 21.49
N GLY A 187 3.56 3.28 21.00
CA GLY A 187 3.12 4.13 19.90
C GLY A 187 3.38 3.50 18.52
N SER A 188 2.43 3.70 17.60
CA SER A 188 2.47 3.15 16.22
C SER A 188 3.71 3.58 15.43
N ARG A 189 4.15 4.84 15.61
CA ARG A 189 5.39 5.37 15.03
C ARG A 189 6.62 4.56 15.44
N LEU A 190 6.80 4.33 16.74
CA LEU A 190 8.00 3.66 17.23
C LEU A 190 7.98 2.19 16.85
N VAL A 191 6.83 1.53 16.92
CA VAL A 191 6.66 0.14 16.49
C VAL A 191 7.03 -0.04 15.02
N TRP A 192 6.57 0.87 14.15
CA TRP A 192 6.89 0.79 12.72
C TRP A 192 8.34 1.17 12.39
N ALA A 193 8.95 2.10 13.14
CA ALA A 193 10.37 2.40 13.00
C ALA A 193 11.22 1.20 13.43
N MET A 194 10.92 0.62 14.60
CA MET A 194 11.60 -0.56 15.13
C MET A 194 11.51 -1.75 14.19
N SER A 195 10.34 -1.99 13.56
CA SER A 195 10.20 -3.07 12.60
C SER A 195 11.12 -2.89 11.40
N ASN A 196 11.22 -1.66 10.86
CA ASN A 196 12.12 -1.37 9.74
C ASN A 196 13.60 -1.54 10.11
N PHE A 197 14.00 -1.21 11.34
CA PHE A 197 15.34 -1.51 11.83
C PHE A 197 15.61 -3.02 11.95
N ILE A 198 14.61 -3.81 12.36
CA ILE A 198 14.73 -5.27 12.36
C ILE A 198 14.91 -5.79 10.93
N VAL A 199 14.13 -5.29 9.97
CA VAL A 199 14.31 -5.63 8.55
C VAL A 199 15.72 -5.29 8.08
N PHE A 200 16.23 -4.09 8.41
CA PHE A 200 17.61 -3.70 8.09
C PHE A 200 18.64 -4.72 8.62
N VAL A 201 18.55 -5.08 9.90
CA VAL A 201 19.47 -6.06 10.52
C VAL A 201 19.35 -7.42 9.88
N CYS A 202 18.13 -7.88 9.58
CA CYS A 202 17.90 -9.16 8.92
C CYS A 202 18.44 -9.17 7.48
N MET A 203 18.19 -8.14 6.67
CA MET A 203 18.68 -8.05 5.29
C MET A 203 20.21 -7.93 5.24
N ALA A 204 20.80 -7.13 6.13
CA ALA A 204 22.25 -7.07 6.29
C ALA A 204 22.81 -8.43 6.76
N GLY A 205 22.12 -9.11 7.67
CA GLY A 205 22.44 -10.46 8.11
C GLY A 205 22.45 -11.47 6.96
N THR A 206 21.43 -11.46 6.10
CA THR A 206 21.37 -12.29 4.88
C THR A 206 22.55 -12.03 3.96
N ALA A 207 22.90 -10.75 3.73
CA ALA A 207 24.07 -10.40 2.93
C ALA A 207 25.39 -10.90 3.56
N VAL A 208 25.56 -10.75 4.88
CA VAL A 208 26.73 -11.25 5.61
C VAL A 208 26.81 -12.79 5.57
N ILE A 209 25.70 -13.50 5.79
CA ILE A 209 25.61 -14.96 5.66
C ILE A 209 26.06 -15.38 4.25
N SER A 210 25.62 -14.67 3.22
CA SER A 210 26.01 -14.95 1.84
C SER A 210 27.53 -14.79 1.62
N LEU A 211 28.11 -13.71 2.14
CA LEU A 211 29.55 -13.46 2.03
C LEU A 211 30.39 -14.53 2.73
N ILE A 212 29.96 -14.95 3.93
CA ILE A 212 30.62 -16.03 4.69
C ILE A 212 30.50 -17.35 3.93
N SER A 213 29.30 -17.67 3.42
CA SER A 213 29.03 -18.89 2.65
C SER A 213 29.94 -19.00 1.41
N VAL A 214 30.06 -17.91 0.65
CA VAL A 214 30.94 -17.86 -0.54
C VAL A 214 32.42 -17.98 -0.16
N GLY A 215 32.84 -17.37 0.95
CA GLY A 215 34.20 -17.46 1.47
C GLY A 215 34.59 -18.90 1.84
N GLU A 216 33.76 -19.58 2.63
CA GLU A 216 33.98 -20.96 3.06
C GLU A 216 33.94 -21.96 1.88
N TYR A 217 33.06 -21.71 0.90
CA TYR A 217 32.98 -22.53 -0.32
C TYR A 217 34.26 -22.42 -1.16
N SER A 218 34.83 -21.23 -1.30
CA SER A 218 36.05 -21.01 -2.09
C SER A 218 37.32 -21.60 -1.45
N GLU A 219 37.32 -21.87 -0.14
CA GLU A 219 38.45 -22.48 0.57
C GLU A 219 38.47 -24.02 0.49
N GLY A 220 37.50 -24.65 -0.20
CA GLY A 220 37.52 -26.08 -0.52
C GLY A 220 37.28 -27.00 0.68
N ILE A 221 36.64 -26.51 1.75
CA ILE A 221 36.28 -27.31 2.93
C ILE A 221 34.99 -28.10 2.64
N GLU A 222 34.99 -28.89 1.57
CA GLU A 222 33.81 -29.62 1.08
C GLU A 222 33.51 -30.89 1.90
N HIS A 223 34.38 -31.30 2.83
CA HIS A 223 34.35 -32.67 3.36
C HIS A 223 33.89 -32.84 4.82
N VAL A 224 33.40 -31.79 5.49
CA VAL A 224 32.78 -31.96 6.81
C VAL A 224 31.30 -31.65 6.72
N ILE A 225 30.51 -32.73 6.70
CA ILE A 225 29.04 -32.83 6.73
C ILE A 225 28.35 -32.00 7.85
N GLY A 226 29.10 -31.21 8.63
CA GLY A 226 28.62 -30.30 9.67
C GLY A 226 29.08 -28.84 9.57
N GLY A 227 29.91 -28.44 8.59
CA GLY A 227 30.42 -27.06 8.47
C GLY A 227 29.35 -26.01 8.12
N ASN A 228 28.34 -26.40 7.33
CA ASN A 228 27.30 -25.50 6.84
C ASN A 228 26.02 -25.52 7.72
N ALA A 229 25.99 -26.34 8.77
CA ALA A 229 24.90 -26.37 9.74
C ALA A 229 24.66 -25.00 10.41
N PRO A 230 25.69 -24.25 10.87
CA PRO A 230 25.48 -22.92 11.45
C PRO A 230 24.89 -21.92 10.43
N ILE A 231 25.34 -21.94 9.17
CA ILE A 231 24.82 -21.05 8.11
C ILE A 231 23.34 -21.34 7.84
N ARG A 232 22.96 -22.61 7.72
CA ARG A 232 21.57 -23.05 7.53
C ARG A 232 20.67 -22.71 8.72
N ILE A 233 21.16 -22.89 9.94
CA ILE A 233 20.41 -22.52 11.14
C ILE A 233 20.25 -20.99 11.21
N ALA A 234 21.31 -20.24 10.91
CA ALA A 234 21.27 -18.78 10.89
C ALA A 234 20.28 -18.25 9.85
N SER A 235 20.24 -18.83 8.63
CA SER A 235 19.29 -18.43 7.60
C SER A 235 17.83 -18.70 8.01
N LEU A 236 17.55 -19.86 8.63
CA LEU A 236 16.23 -20.18 9.17
C LEU A 236 15.83 -19.23 10.31
N ILE A 237 16.76 -18.86 11.19
CA ILE A 237 16.52 -17.87 12.24
C ILE A 237 16.17 -16.53 11.63
N VAL A 238 16.89 -16.07 10.60
CA VAL A 238 16.60 -14.81 9.90
C VAL A 238 15.18 -14.85 9.31
N PHE A 239 14.79 -15.95 8.64
CA PHE A 239 13.45 -16.08 8.06
C PHE A 239 12.37 -16.04 9.13
N ALA A 240 12.55 -16.74 10.25
CA ALA A 240 11.62 -16.72 11.37
C ALA A 240 11.51 -15.32 11.99
N LEU A 241 12.64 -14.64 12.23
CA LEU A 241 12.67 -13.29 12.81
C LEU A 241 11.98 -12.25 11.93
N LEU A 242 12.08 -12.39 10.60
CA LEU A 242 11.39 -11.53 9.64
C LEU A 242 9.86 -11.63 9.72
N GLY A 243 9.29 -12.67 10.35
CA GLY A 243 7.84 -12.78 10.54
C GLY A 243 7.27 -11.64 11.40
N PHE A 244 8.02 -11.20 12.42
CA PHE A 244 7.59 -10.10 13.30
C PHE A 244 7.46 -8.75 12.57
N PRO A 245 8.50 -8.22 11.89
CA PRO A 245 8.37 -6.97 11.16
C PRO A 245 7.42 -7.08 9.97
N LEU A 246 7.22 -8.26 9.40
CA LEU A 246 6.24 -8.49 8.34
C LEU A 246 4.81 -8.31 8.86
N ALA A 247 4.50 -8.82 10.05
CA ALA A 247 3.22 -8.59 10.72
C ALA A 247 2.94 -7.09 10.90
N ILE A 248 3.94 -6.35 11.39
CA ILE A 248 3.84 -4.89 11.58
C ILE A 248 3.61 -4.17 10.25
N THR A 249 4.32 -4.57 9.19
CA THR A 249 4.20 -3.98 7.86
C THR A 249 2.79 -4.13 7.28
N TYR A 250 2.11 -5.24 7.58
CA TYR A 250 0.74 -5.51 7.11
C TYR A 250 -0.36 -4.86 7.94
N SER A 251 -0.10 -4.45 9.19
CA SER A 251 -1.15 -3.90 10.06
C SER A 251 -0.94 -2.42 10.38
N VAL A 252 0.26 -2.03 10.80
CA VAL A 252 0.50 -0.69 11.38
C VAL A 252 0.28 0.45 10.38
N PRO A 253 0.80 0.39 9.13
CA PRO A 253 0.58 1.47 8.16
C PRO A 253 -0.91 1.74 7.88
N PHE A 254 -1.72 0.68 7.81
CA PHE A 254 -3.15 0.78 7.58
C PHE A 254 -3.87 1.39 8.79
N SER A 255 -3.51 0.97 10.01
CA SER A 255 -4.07 1.55 11.24
C SER A 255 -3.73 3.04 11.39
N VAL A 256 -2.48 3.43 11.14
CA VAL A 256 -2.01 4.83 11.19
C VAL A 256 -2.74 5.67 10.14
N THR A 257 -2.93 5.13 8.94
CA THR A 257 -3.65 5.80 7.86
C THR A 257 -5.13 6.01 8.21
N ALA A 258 -5.78 5.00 8.80
CA ALA A 258 -7.16 5.09 9.25
C ALA A 258 -7.32 6.14 10.36
N GLU A 259 -6.44 6.15 11.37
CA GLU A 259 -6.48 7.13 12.46
C GLU A 259 -6.26 8.57 11.96
N LEU A 260 -5.32 8.78 11.03
CA LEU A 260 -5.08 10.10 10.41
C LEU A 260 -6.25 10.63 9.56
N THR A 261 -7.17 9.76 9.15
CA THR A 261 -8.26 10.10 8.23
C THR A 261 -9.64 10.02 8.89
N ALA A 262 -9.72 9.57 10.15
CA ALA A 262 -10.94 9.47 10.93
C ALA A 262 -11.62 10.84 11.11
N ASP A 263 -10.85 11.89 11.38
CA ASP A 263 -11.37 13.24 11.59
C ASP A 263 -11.75 13.97 10.28
N SER A 264 -11.40 13.40 9.12
CA SER A 264 -11.60 14.04 7.81
C SER A 264 -12.94 13.69 7.13
N GLY A 265 -13.83 12.95 7.81
CA GLY A 265 -15.24 12.82 7.41
C GLY A 265 -15.50 12.31 5.98
N GLY A 266 -14.85 11.21 5.57
CA GLY A 266 -15.15 10.53 4.29
C GLY A 266 -13.93 10.14 3.43
N GLY A 267 -12.72 10.55 3.81
CA GLY A 267 -11.48 10.28 3.06
C GLY A 267 -10.78 8.95 3.34
N GLN A 268 -11.31 8.11 4.25
CA GLN A 268 -10.61 6.91 4.72
C GLN A 268 -10.37 5.88 3.61
N GLY A 269 -11.40 5.55 2.81
CA GLY A 269 -11.25 4.61 1.71
C GLY A 269 -10.27 5.10 0.65
N LEU A 270 -10.31 6.40 0.34
CA LEU A 270 -9.38 7.06 -0.58
C LEU A 270 -7.93 6.97 -0.06
N ALA A 271 -7.70 7.29 1.21
CA ALA A 271 -6.38 7.24 1.82
C ALA A 271 -5.80 5.81 1.89
N ILE A 272 -6.63 4.81 2.17
CA ILE A 272 -6.23 3.41 2.14
C ILE A 272 -5.94 2.92 0.71
N GLY A 273 -6.75 3.33 -0.28
CA GLY A 273 -6.48 3.03 -1.70
C GLY A 273 -5.16 3.65 -2.18
N VAL A 274 -4.91 4.88 -1.76
CA VAL A 274 -3.65 5.61 -1.96
C VAL A 274 -2.46 4.88 -1.29
N LEU A 275 -2.63 4.38 -0.07
CA LEU A 275 -1.62 3.61 0.63
C LEU A 275 -1.24 2.34 -0.16
N ASN A 276 -2.22 1.64 -0.72
CA ASN A 276 -1.97 0.47 -1.57
C ASN A 276 -1.22 0.84 -2.86
N LEU A 277 -1.47 2.02 -3.44
CA LEU A 277 -0.72 2.49 -4.60
C LEU A 277 0.78 2.71 -4.26
N ALA A 278 1.08 3.14 -3.03
CA ALA A 278 2.46 3.24 -2.53
C ALA A 278 3.14 1.88 -2.33
N ILE A 279 2.41 0.77 -2.36
CA ILE A 279 2.94 -0.60 -2.37
C ILE A 279 3.17 -1.07 -3.82
N VAL A 280 2.15 -0.89 -4.66
CA VAL A 280 2.13 -1.42 -6.04
C VAL A 280 3.10 -0.68 -6.96
N ILE A 281 3.30 0.64 -6.78
CA ILE A 281 4.26 1.39 -7.62
C ILE A 281 5.69 0.85 -7.44
N PRO A 282 6.23 0.74 -6.21
CA PRO A 282 7.53 0.10 -5.98
C PRO A 282 7.58 -1.35 -6.50
N GLN A 283 6.50 -2.12 -6.35
CA GLN A 283 6.40 -3.48 -6.88
C GLN A 283 6.65 -3.55 -8.37
N MET A 284 5.98 -2.67 -9.13
CA MET A 284 6.10 -2.62 -10.59
C MET A 284 7.51 -2.21 -11.01
N ILE A 285 8.11 -1.24 -10.32
CA ILE A 285 9.48 -0.79 -10.59
C ILE A 285 10.48 -1.93 -10.38
N ILE A 286 10.39 -2.64 -9.25
CA ILE A 286 11.30 -3.76 -8.96
C ILE A 286 11.06 -4.93 -9.90
N SER A 287 9.80 -5.28 -10.19
CA SER A 287 9.47 -6.40 -11.09
C SER A 287 10.04 -6.19 -12.49
N ILE A 288 9.93 -4.97 -13.03
CA ILE A 288 10.54 -4.62 -14.33
C ILE A 288 12.07 -4.61 -14.23
N GLY A 289 12.62 -4.15 -13.10
CA GLY A 289 14.06 -4.06 -12.87
C GLY A 289 14.74 -5.40 -12.56
N ALA A 290 14.01 -6.41 -12.09
CA ALA A 290 14.59 -7.66 -11.57
C ALA A 290 15.37 -8.43 -12.64
N GLY A 291 14.87 -8.48 -13.88
CA GLY A 291 15.56 -9.17 -14.99
C GLY A 291 16.90 -8.51 -15.36
N PRO A 292 16.92 -7.20 -15.71
CA PRO A 292 18.17 -6.49 -15.94
C PRO A 292 19.13 -6.49 -14.74
N TRP A 293 18.60 -6.45 -13.52
CA TRP A 293 19.39 -6.53 -12.29
C TRP A 293 20.11 -7.87 -12.15
N ASP A 294 19.38 -8.97 -12.34
CA ASP A 294 19.95 -10.33 -12.31
C ASP A 294 21.07 -10.50 -13.36
N ALA A 295 20.88 -9.94 -14.56
CA ALA A 295 21.87 -9.95 -15.63
C ALA A 295 23.12 -9.10 -15.31
N LEU A 296 22.95 -7.94 -14.66
CA LEU A 296 24.06 -7.03 -14.30
C LEU A 296 24.95 -7.60 -13.19
N PHE A 297 24.36 -8.34 -12.24
CA PHE A 297 25.07 -8.89 -11.09
C PHE A 297 25.39 -10.38 -11.23
N GLY A 298 25.24 -10.95 -12.43
CA GLY A 298 25.69 -12.31 -12.74
C GLY A 298 24.94 -13.40 -12.00
N GLY A 299 23.68 -13.16 -11.60
CA GLY A 299 22.83 -14.13 -10.93
C GLY A 299 23.00 -14.24 -9.42
N GLY A 300 23.72 -13.32 -8.77
CA GLY A 300 23.89 -13.30 -7.31
C GLY A 300 22.82 -12.47 -6.58
N ASN A 301 22.30 -12.99 -5.47
CA ASN A 301 21.23 -12.34 -4.71
C ASN A 301 21.73 -11.26 -3.73
N ILE A 302 23.04 -11.26 -3.44
CA ILE A 302 23.69 -10.38 -2.45
C ILE A 302 23.44 -8.88 -2.70
N PRO A 303 23.63 -8.34 -3.92
CA PRO A 303 23.42 -6.91 -4.17
C PRO A 303 21.98 -6.48 -3.91
N ALA A 304 21.01 -7.36 -4.17
CA ALA A 304 19.59 -7.09 -3.95
C ALA A 304 19.30 -6.96 -2.44
N PHE A 305 19.88 -7.82 -1.61
CA PHE A 305 19.76 -7.73 -0.14
C PHE A 305 20.49 -6.52 0.44
N VAL A 306 21.62 -6.11 -0.13
CA VAL A 306 22.31 -4.87 0.28
C VAL A 306 21.43 -3.66 -0.03
N LEU A 307 20.87 -3.57 -1.22
CA LEU A 307 19.95 -2.49 -1.58
C LEU A 307 18.71 -2.49 -0.67
N ALA A 308 18.14 -3.67 -0.40
CA ALA A 308 17.04 -3.82 0.54
C ALA A 308 17.40 -3.29 1.94
N SER A 309 18.58 -3.63 2.46
CA SER A 309 19.04 -3.15 3.76
C SER A 309 19.12 -1.62 3.81
N VAL A 310 19.66 -0.97 2.78
CA VAL A 310 19.74 0.50 2.71
C VAL A 310 18.34 1.12 2.68
N CYS A 311 17.41 0.52 1.95
CA CYS A 311 16.02 0.97 1.90
C CYS A 311 15.31 0.82 3.26
N ALA A 312 15.50 -0.31 3.95
CA ALA A 312 14.97 -0.53 5.30
C ALA A 312 15.55 0.46 6.32
N LEU A 313 16.84 0.75 6.24
CA LEU A 313 17.48 1.74 7.11
C LEU A 313 16.89 3.13 6.87
N ALA A 314 16.76 3.54 5.60
CA ALA A 314 16.13 4.80 5.22
C ALA A 314 14.67 4.87 5.71
N ALA A 315 13.90 3.78 5.54
CA ALA A 315 12.53 3.68 6.03
C ALA A 315 12.47 3.82 7.56
N GLY A 316 13.33 3.12 8.30
CA GLY A 316 13.38 3.16 9.77
C GLY A 316 13.77 4.53 10.31
N VAL A 317 14.78 5.19 9.72
CA VAL A 317 15.20 6.54 10.09
C VAL A 317 14.09 7.55 9.78
N TYR A 318 13.51 7.48 8.58
CA TYR A 318 12.44 8.41 8.20
C TYR A 318 11.18 8.18 9.05
N ALA A 319 10.83 6.93 9.34
CA ALA A 319 9.75 6.57 10.26
C ALA A 319 9.99 7.17 11.65
N ALA A 320 11.20 7.00 12.19
CA ALA A 320 11.59 7.52 13.48
C ALA A 320 11.58 9.05 13.56
N LEU A 321 11.81 9.77 12.47
CA LEU A 321 11.92 11.24 12.46
C LEU A 321 10.66 11.98 12.01
N LYS A 322 9.89 11.43 11.08
CA LYS A 322 8.85 12.16 10.34
C LYS A 322 7.43 11.62 10.50
N LEU A 323 7.24 10.43 11.07
CA LEU A 323 5.88 9.96 11.32
C LEU A 323 5.18 10.80 12.40
N PRO A 324 3.87 11.06 12.24
CA PRO A 324 3.10 11.75 13.26
C PRO A 324 3.02 10.91 14.55
N ASN A 325 3.13 11.57 15.70
CA ASN A 325 2.85 10.94 16.98
C ASN A 325 1.33 10.92 17.17
N LEU A 326 0.71 9.78 16.85
CA LEU A 326 -0.67 9.53 17.20
C LEU A 326 -0.68 9.11 18.68
N SER A 327 -0.84 10.09 19.56
CA SER A 327 -0.98 9.85 20.99
C SER A 327 -2.40 9.39 21.27
N SER A 328 -2.52 8.22 21.93
CA SER A 328 -3.75 7.73 22.56
C SER A 328 -4.50 8.87 23.25
N THR A 329 -5.57 9.35 22.62
CA THR A 329 -6.57 10.15 23.31
C THR A 329 -7.30 9.20 24.24
N SER A 330 -6.98 9.31 25.53
CA SER A 330 -7.62 8.58 26.62
C SER A 330 -9.14 8.61 26.48
N PHE A 331 -9.77 7.46 26.25
CA PHE A 331 -11.20 7.29 26.40
C PHE A 331 -11.53 7.20 27.90
N SER A 332 -11.38 8.32 28.62
CA SER A 332 -11.93 8.48 29.97
C SER A 332 -13.36 9.00 29.84
N GLY A 333 -14.27 8.07 29.56
CA GLY A 333 -15.70 8.32 29.41
C GLY A 333 -16.54 7.31 30.20
N PHE A 334 -16.12 6.94 31.41
CA PHE A 334 -17.01 6.28 32.36
C PHE A 334 -17.86 7.35 33.05
N HIS A 335 -19.03 7.64 32.47
CA HIS A 335 -20.07 8.41 33.12
C HIS A 335 -20.84 7.48 34.05
N PHE A 336 -20.58 7.56 35.37
CA PHE A 336 -21.45 7.00 36.39
C PHE A 336 -22.64 7.95 36.54
N GLY A 337 -23.85 7.46 36.28
CA GLY A 337 -25.12 8.13 36.55
C GLY A 337 -26.14 7.09 36.97
#